data_AF-A0A101V4R2-F1
#
_entry.id   AF-A0A101V4R2-F1
#
_cell.length_a   1.000
_cell.length_b   1.000
_cell.length_c   1.000
_cell.angle_alpha   90.00
_cell.angle_beta   90.00
_cell.angle_gamma   90.00
#
_symmetry.space_group_name_H-M   'P 1'
#
loop_
_entity.id
_entity.type
_entity.pdbx_description
1 polymer ?
#
loop_
_entity_poly.entity_id
_entity_poly.type
_entity_poly.pdbx_seq_one_letter_code
_entity_poly.pdbx_strand_id
1 'polypeptide(L)'
;MRGARDAEWHARIECGGEVAGAGFLVTRDKVLTCAHVVHGGNRPGPVTVSFPNRPKAGPVPARVVADGGWAGRSTDPGDLAVLELDQEVAVVPAALAPADVPYDDRKLVAYGFPAGYDEGKFTECRSTAPWLIRDEWIQLEAWSGYGQPLAAGFSGAAVTLVDTGEVVGMVTAMAGAREVRTGRMMPTHVMARYWPALSALVPVPGPAHPDGARLRGLVEKAVRAGLDCDPVRLYADARGPFDPPPPLEGFDSLWSAAWFALCEVDDMGTVTRFADRLGALLNAPAPVPSQAVQGSILVELDHSGAGDGTVLVEVSAYNEGCRQPVASDRVPRARLTGYVQDRIEAAFGHLTPGADELIAFALPRDWLDWPVDRWETGPDDDTPLGCRYPVVVTDHGRRKKSTRHVLTRAWQQLDGHPRTWLHRVPCGTAEDPRRLRLTLRQAGAGLAGFGAAPHSARTRPHFETSLTVPVPVIVWSRSGCDAGETGCADGCPGAAFLDAVDTHVSPVPPAGIPRRVLALREAADAEDGHWARDLQLLWDDPRRFTDQHATAVHAQVPVA
;
A
#
# COMPACT_ATOMS: atom_id res chain seq x y z
N MET A 1 -13.16 46.86 -12.49
CA MET A 1 -13.64 45.86 -13.47
C MET A 1 -12.52 45.57 -14.47
N ARG A 2 -11.74 44.51 -14.22
CA ARG A 2 -10.72 43.96 -15.14
C ARG A 2 -11.20 42.62 -15.74
N GLY A 3 -12.52 42.43 -15.84
CA GLY A 3 -13.13 41.19 -16.31
C GLY A 3 -12.91 40.98 -17.81
N ALA A 4 -12.59 39.73 -18.17
CA ALA A 4 -12.67 39.18 -19.52
C ALA A 4 -11.73 39.76 -20.60
N ARG A 5 -10.47 40.09 -20.29
CA ARG A 5 -9.53 40.52 -21.36
C ARG A 5 -8.75 39.43 -22.09
N ASP A 6 -8.66 38.20 -21.61
CA ASP A 6 -7.97 37.13 -22.38
C ASP A 6 -8.67 35.76 -22.20
N ALA A 7 -9.92 35.67 -22.69
CA ALA A 7 -10.68 34.41 -22.79
C ALA A 7 -10.35 33.64 -24.08
N GLU A 8 -9.14 33.82 -24.61
CA GLU A 8 -8.72 33.34 -25.93
C GLU A 8 -8.52 31.82 -25.99
N TRP A 9 -8.33 31.20 -24.83
CA TRP A 9 -8.18 29.76 -24.64
C TRP A 9 -9.48 28.97 -24.78
N HIS A 10 -10.64 29.63 -24.88
CA HIS A 10 -11.89 28.94 -25.17
C HIS A 10 -11.83 28.36 -26.58
N ALA A 11 -12.04 27.06 -26.65
CA ALA A 11 -11.92 26.28 -27.86
C ALA A 11 -13.31 25.87 -28.37
N ARG A 12 -13.52 25.97 -29.68
CA ARG A 12 -14.66 25.38 -30.37
C ARG A 12 -14.21 24.05 -30.97
N ILE A 13 -14.95 22.99 -30.67
CA ILE A 13 -14.65 21.63 -31.14
C ILE A 13 -15.59 21.31 -32.29
N GLU A 14 -15.01 20.93 -33.43
CA GLU A 14 -15.72 20.55 -34.64
C GLU A 14 -15.39 19.11 -35.00
N CYS A 15 -16.42 18.34 -35.38
CA CYS A 15 -16.27 16.97 -35.86
C CYS A 15 -16.87 16.87 -37.26
N GLY A 16 -16.04 16.59 -38.26
CA GLY A 16 -16.48 16.55 -39.66
C GLY A 16 -17.00 17.90 -40.19
N GLY A 17 -16.50 19.01 -39.64
CA GLY A 17 -16.89 20.38 -40.03
C GLY A 17 -18.14 20.93 -39.35
N GLU A 18 -18.83 20.14 -38.50
CA GLU A 18 -19.93 20.63 -37.68
C GLU A 18 -19.46 20.89 -36.25
N VAL A 19 -19.98 21.95 -35.61
CA VAL A 19 -19.73 22.24 -34.20
C VAL A 19 -20.30 21.10 -33.34
N ALA A 20 -19.41 20.39 -32.66
CA ALA A 20 -19.75 19.29 -31.77
C ALA A 20 -19.88 19.76 -30.31
N GLY A 21 -19.09 20.74 -29.90
CA GLY A 21 -19.10 21.27 -28.54
C GLY A 21 -18.05 22.35 -28.32
N ALA A 22 -17.72 22.56 -27.05
CA ALA A 22 -16.73 23.48 -26.58
C ALA A 22 -15.56 22.74 -25.91
N GLY A 23 -14.49 23.46 -25.63
CA GLY A 23 -13.32 22.99 -24.93
C GLY A 23 -12.53 24.16 -24.37
N PHE A 24 -11.43 23.87 -23.70
CA PHE A 24 -10.50 24.91 -23.24
C PHE A 24 -9.06 24.41 -23.23
N LEU A 25 -8.15 25.29 -23.65
CA LEU A 25 -6.72 25.04 -23.70
C LEU A 25 -6.13 25.03 -22.28
N VAL A 26 -5.42 23.96 -21.91
CA VAL A 26 -4.79 23.80 -20.58
C VAL A 26 -3.26 23.77 -20.65
N THR A 27 -2.70 23.42 -21.81
CA THR A 27 -1.27 23.62 -22.16
C THR A 27 -1.21 24.12 -23.60
N ARG A 28 -0.03 24.46 -24.14
CA ARG A 28 0.07 25.02 -25.51
C ARG A 28 -0.45 24.11 -26.62
N ASP A 29 -0.63 22.82 -26.33
CA ASP A 29 -1.03 21.79 -27.27
C ASP A 29 -2.11 20.84 -26.73
N LYS A 30 -2.61 21.03 -25.49
CA LYS A 30 -3.67 20.19 -24.91
C LYS A 30 -4.94 20.98 -24.65
N VAL A 31 -6.07 20.42 -25.09
CA VAL A 31 -7.42 20.96 -24.90
C VAL A 31 -8.27 19.93 -24.17
N LEU A 32 -9.00 20.36 -23.15
CA LEU A 32 -10.00 19.54 -22.47
C LEU A 32 -11.38 19.75 -23.06
N THR A 33 -12.14 18.67 -23.17
CA THR A 33 -13.55 18.65 -23.58
C THR A 33 -14.26 17.42 -22.99
N CYS A 34 -15.55 17.25 -23.26
CA CYS A 34 -16.29 16.06 -22.88
C CYS A 34 -16.02 14.90 -23.84
N ALA A 35 -15.97 13.68 -23.32
CA ALA A 35 -15.83 12.48 -24.15
C ALA A 35 -16.97 12.35 -25.15
N HIS A 36 -18.21 12.65 -24.76
CA HIS A 36 -19.34 12.60 -25.68
C HIS A 36 -19.30 13.68 -26.79
N VAL A 37 -18.48 14.72 -26.68
CA VAL A 37 -18.32 15.71 -27.76
C VAL A 37 -17.56 15.08 -28.94
N VAL A 38 -16.59 14.21 -28.65
CA VAL A 38 -15.70 13.61 -29.66
C VAL A 38 -16.03 12.15 -29.97
N HIS A 39 -16.76 11.48 -29.09
CA HIS A 39 -17.24 10.10 -29.27
C HIS A 39 -18.76 10.01 -29.44
N GLY A 40 -19.52 11.03 -29.04
CA GLY A 40 -20.98 11.02 -29.05
C GLY A 40 -21.55 11.49 -30.39
N GLY A 41 -22.30 10.62 -31.04
CA GLY A 41 -23.01 10.89 -32.28
C GLY A 41 -22.47 10.12 -33.48
N ASN A 42 -23.34 9.84 -34.45
CA ASN A 42 -23.01 9.09 -35.66
C ASN A 42 -22.29 9.99 -36.70
N ARG A 43 -21.29 10.76 -36.25
CA ARG A 43 -20.58 11.77 -37.05
C ARG A 43 -19.14 11.33 -37.34
N PRO A 44 -18.91 10.53 -38.39
CA PRO A 44 -17.56 10.17 -38.80
C PRO A 44 -16.88 11.41 -39.40
N GLY A 45 -15.81 11.91 -38.76
CA GLY A 45 -15.01 13.00 -39.29
C GLY A 45 -13.80 13.34 -38.41
N PRO A 46 -12.78 14.01 -38.95
CA PRO A 46 -11.63 14.48 -38.16
C PRO A 46 -12.10 15.50 -37.11
N VAL A 47 -11.44 15.47 -35.94
CA VAL A 47 -11.64 16.45 -34.88
C VAL A 47 -10.76 17.66 -35.17
N THR A 48 -11.36 18.84 -35.21
CA THR A 48 -10.65 20.11 -35.36
C THR A 48 -10.99 21.05 -34.21
N VAL A 49 -10.00 21.81 -33.79
CA VAL A 49 -10.11 22.79 -32.71
C VAL A 49 -9.86 24.17 -33.25
N SER A 50 -10.76 25.11 -32.99
CA SER A 50 -10.56 26.52 -33.31
C SER A 50 -10.66 27.39 -32.07
N PHE A 51 -10.06 28.58 -32.11
CA PHE A 51 -10.10 29.57 -31.03
C PHE A 51 -10.82 30.81 -31.53
N PRO A 52 -12.15 30.93 -31.37
CA PRO A 52 -12.93 32.01 -32.01
C PRO A 52 -12.53 33.42 -31.60
N ASN A 53 -11.99 33.58 -30.38
CA ASN A 53 -11.43 34.84 -29.88
C ASN A 53 -10.03 35.16 -30.46
N ARG A 54 -9.45 34.24 -31.26
CA ARG A 54 -8.20 34.38 -32.01
C ARG A 54 -8.40 33.90 -33.46
N PRO A 55 -9.22 34.57 -34.27
CA PRO A 55 -9.60 34.10 -35.61
C PRO A 55 -8.44 33.97 -36.60
N LYS A 56 -7.26 34.54 -36.30
CA LYS A 56 -6.03 34.36 -37.08
C LYS A 56 -5.38 32.98 -36.87
N ALA A 57 -5.66 32.31 -35.76
CA ALA A 57 -5.33 30.92 -35.54
C ALA A 57 -6.45 30.10 -36.20
N GLY A 58 -6.22 29.66 -37.45
CA GLY A 58 -7.18 28.80 -38.14
C GLY A 58 -7.44 27.49 -37.38
N PRO A 59 -8.41 26.68 -37.83
CA PRO A 59 -8.67 25.37 -37.22
C PRO A 59 -7.43 24.50 -37.19
N VAL A 60 -7.15 23.88 -36.05
CA VAL A 60 -6.02 22.98 -35.82
C VAL A 60 -6.56 21.56 -35.68
N PRO A 61 -6.08 20.59 -36.49
CA PRO A 61 -6.45 19.20 -36.29
C PRO A 61 -6.00 18.71 -34.91
N ALA A 62 -6.80 17.82 -34.32
CA ALA A 62 -6.50 17.27 -33.01
C ALA A 62 -6.86 15.79 -32.94
N ARG A 63 -6.21 15.07 -32.01
CA ARG A 63 -6.50 13.67 -31.71
C ARG A 63 -6.78 13.49 -30.22
N VAL A 64 -7.63 12.54 -29.88
CA VAL A 64 -7.82 12.13 -28.49
C VAL A 64 -6.57 11.36 -28.03
N VAL A 65 -5.94 11.83 -26.95
CA VAL A 65 -4.74 11.20 -26.36
C VAL A 65 -5.00 10.58 -24.99
N ALA A 66 -6.08 10.98 -24.34
CA ALA A 66 -6.58 10.36 -23.12
C ALA A 66 -8.09 10.61 -23.00
N ASP A 67 -8.80 9.71 -22.35
CA ASP A 67 -10.21 9.86 -21.99
C ASP A 67 -10.48 9.23 -20.62
N GLY A 68 -11.62 9.57 -20.02
CA GLY A 68 -12.03 9.08 -18.70
C GLY A 68 -12.75 7.72 -18.71
N GLY A 69 -12.79 6.99 -19.83
CA GLY A 69 -13.47 5.70 -19.92
C GLY A 69 -15.00 5.78 -20.06
N TRP A 70 -15.53 6.88 -20.60
CA TRP A 70 -16.97 7.09 -20.78
C TRP A 70 -17.65 6.00 -21.64
N ALA A 71 -18.69 5.36 -21.09
CA ALA A 71 -19.34 4.21 -21.72
C ALA A 71 -20.53 4.53 -22.66
N GLY A 72 -20.77 5.82 -22.95
CA GLY A 72 -21.71 6.24 -24.00
C GLY A 72 -23.05 6.80 -23.53
N ARG A 73 -23.40 6.73 -22.24
CA ARG A 73 -24.63 7.31 -21.69
C ARG A 73 -24.34 8.59 -20.92
N SER A 74 -25.30 9.52 -20.90
CA SER A 74 -25.18 10.81 -20.19
C SER A 74 -25.05 10.72 -18.67
N THR A 75 -25.22 9.53 -18.10
CA THR A 75 -25.06 9.25 -16.66
C THR A 75 -23.87 8.36 -16.36
N ASP A 76 -23.09 7.98 -17.37
CA ASP A 76 -21.87 7.20 -17.20
C ASP A 76 -20.74 8.14 -16.72
N PRO A 77 -19.91 7.70 -15.76
CA PRO A 77 -18.80 8.49 -15.25
C PRO A 77 -17.72 8.69 -16.31
N GLY A 78 -16.77 9.61 -16.06
CA GLY A 78 -15.58 9.72 -16.90
C GLY A 78 -15.80 10.41 -18.25
N ASP A 79 -16.82 11.27 -18.36
CA ASP A 79 -17.10 12.10 -19.56
C ASP A 79 -16.06 13.23 -19.76
N LEU A 80 -14.79 12.85 -19.85
CA LEU A 80 -13.62 13.70 -20.08
C LEU A 80 -12.84 13.15 -21.28
N ALA A 81 -12.41 14.06 -22.17
CA ALA A 81 -11.45 13.77 -23.22
C ALA A 81 -10.36 14.84 -23.26
N VAL A 82 -9.13 14.39 -23.48
CA VAL A 82 -7.94 15.22 -23.67
C VAL A 82 -7.55 15.16 -25.14
N LEU A 83 -7.60 16.31 -25.79
CA LEU A 83 -7.20 16.48 -27.17
C LEU A 83 -5.77 17.01 -27.24
N GLU A 84 -4.94 16.37 -28.06
CA GLU A 84 -3.64 16.89 -28.46
C GLU A 84 -3.75 17.54 -29.84
N LEU A 85 -3.38 18.81 -29.91
CA LEU A 85 -3.30 19.58 -31.15
C LEU A 85 -2.08 19.13 -31.96
N ASP A 86 -2.22 19.09 -33.29
CA ASP A 86 -1.10 18.74 -34.18
C ASP A 86 0.05 19.77 -34.16
N GLN A 87 -0.19 20.97 -33.63
CA GLN A 87 0.79 22.02 -33.43
C GLN A 87 0.48 22.85 -32.19
N GLU A 88 1.53 23.36 -31.52
CA GLU A 88 1.38 24.33 -30.44
C GLU A 88 0.71 25.62 -30.95
N VAL A 89 -0.21 26.16 -30.16
CA VAL A 89 -0.87 27.44 -30.46
C VAL A 89 -0.30 28.58 -29.61
N ALA A 90 -0.20 29.76 -30.21
CA ALA A 90 0.22 30.99 -29.52
C ALA A 90 -0.96 31.62 -28.74
N VAL A 91 -1.64 30.80 -27.94
CA VAL A 91 -2.74 31.17 -27.05
C VAL A 91 -2.31 30.86 -25.62
N VAL A 92 -2.54 31.80 -24.70
CA VAL A 92 -2.23 31.59 -23.28
C VAL A 92 -3.24 30.58 -22.72
N PRO A 93 -2.81 29.43 -22.17
CA PRO A 93 -3.72 28.45 -21.60
C PRO A 93 -4.55 29.01 -20.43
N ALA A 94 -5.69 28.38 -20.19
CA ALA A 94 -6.58 28.74 -19.09
C ALA A 94 -5.88 28.53 -17.73
N ALA A 95 -6.03 29.51 -16.83
CA ALA A 95 -5.64 29.32 -15.44
C ALA A 95 -6.71 28.48 -14.73
N LEU A 96 -6.29 27.43 -14.03
CA LEU A 96 -7.18 26.62 -13.20
C LEU A 96 -7.28 27.26 -11.81
N ALA A 97 -8.46 27.22 -11.20
CA ALA A 97 -8.62 27.67 -9.82
C ALA A 97 -8.01 26.62 -8.86
N PRO A 98 -7.47 27.04 -7.70
CA PRO A 98 -7.08 26.10 -6.65
C PRO A 98 -8.24 25.17 -6.25
N ALA A 99 -7.92 23.93 -5.85
CA ALA A 99 -8.95 22.91 -5.66
C ALA A 99 -9.90 23.17 -4.47
N ASP A 100 -9.46 23.97 -3.50
CA ASP A 100 -10.23 24.35 -2.31
C ASP A 100 -11.02 25.66 -2.49
N VAL A 101 -10.91 26.32 -3.65
CA VAL A 101 -11.54 27.63 -3.83
C VAL A 101 -13.05 27.49 -3.65
N PRO A 102 -13.65 28.16 -2.65
CA PRO A 102 -15.09 28.16 -2.52
C PRO A 102 -15.70 28.91 -3.70
N TYR A 103 -16.59 28.23 -4.41
CA TYR A 103 -17.39 28.76 -5.52
C TYR A 103 -18.89 28.55 -5.30
N ASP A 104 -19.29 28.05 -4.13
CA ASP A 104 -20.66 28.10 -3.64
C ASP A 104 -21.12 29.56 -3.52
N ASP A 105 -22.35 29.82 -3.97
CA ASP A 105 -22.96 31.16 -4.04
C ASP A 105 -22.21 32.24 -4.87
N ARG A 106 -21.14 31.87 -5.58
CA ARG A 106 -20.40 32.76 -6.48
C ARG A 106 -20.95 32.71 -7.89
N LYS A 107 -20.83 33.82 -8.60
CA LYS A 107 -21.22 33.89 -10.01
C LYS A 107 -20.17 33.19 -10.86
N LEU A 108 -20.63 32.18 -11.59
CA LEU A 108 -19.85 31.41 -12.55
C LEU A 108 -20.24 31.80 -13.97
N VAL A 109 -19.30 31.71 -14.90
CA VAL A 109 -19.54 31.90 -16.33
C VAL A 109 -19.00 30.73 -17.12
N ALA A 110 -19.81 30.23 -18.04
CA ALA A 110 -19.39 29.29 -19.08
C ALA A 110 -19.60 29.92 -20.45
N TYR A 111 -18.69 29.68 -21.39
CA TYR A 111 -18.77 30.16 -22.77
C TYR A 111 -18.70 28.98 -23.74
N GLY A 112 -19.76 28.83 -24.54
CA GLY A 112 -19.95 27.70 -25.47
C GLY A 112 -20.51 28.14 -26.81
N PHE A 113 -20.76 27.17 -27.69
CA PHE A 113 -21.10 27.42 -29.11
C PHE A 113 -22.44 26.77 -29.48
N PRO A 114 -23.57 27.29 -28.98
CA PRO A 114 -24.88 26.78 -29.34
C PRO A 114 -25.21 27.09 -30.82
N ALA A 115 -26.06 26.25 -31.42
CA ALA A 115 -26.46 26.41 -32.81
C ALA A 115 -27.00 27.83 -33.10
N GLY A 116 -26.51 28.43 -34.20
CA GLY A 116 -26.88 29.78 -34.63
C GLY A 116 -26.06 30.91 -34.02
N TYR A 117 -25.02 30.59 -33.23
CA TYR A 117 -24.11 31.56 -32.61
C TYR A 117 -22.66 31.10 -32.81
N ASP A 118 -22.13 31.32 -34.03
CA ASP A 118 -20.77 30.91 -34.40
C ASP A 118 -19.70 31.64 -33.59
N GLU A 119 -20.00 32.87 -33.17
CA GLU A 119 -19.22 33.71 -32.27
C GLU A 119 -19.26 33.26 -30.81
N GLY A 120 -20.03 32.20 -30.49
CA GLY A 120 -20.23 31.68 -29.14
C GLY A 120 -21.10 32.57 -28.25
N LYS A 121 -21.55 32.00 -27.13
CA LYS A 121 -22.33 32.70 -26.10
C LYS A 121 -21.84 32.34 -24.71
N PHE A 122 -21.88 33.33 -23.82
CA PHE A 122 -21.69 33.09 -22.40
C PHE A 122 -23.05 32.85 -21.71
N THR A 123 -23.02 32.06 -20.65
CA THR A 123 -24.10 31.91 -19.68
C THR A 123 -23.56 32.18 -18.29
N GLU A 124 -24.37 32.83 -17.46
CA GLU A 124 -24.10 33.00 -16.04
C GLU A 124 -24.81 31.90 -15.26
N CYS A 125 -24.08 31.22 -14.39
CA CYS A 125 -24.60 30.15 -13.55
C CYS A 125 -24.09 30.25 -12.11
N ARG A 126 -24.66 29.42 -11.24
CA ARG A 126 -24.19 29.18 -9.87
C ARG A 126 -24.26 27.69 -9.56
N SER A 127 -23.45 27.27 -8.60
CA SER A 127 -23.66 25.99 -7.92
C SER A 127 -24.73 26.15 -6.84
N THR A 128 -25.60 25.16 -6.67
CA THR A 128 -26.58 25.10 -5.57
C THR A 128 -26.04 24.47 -4.30
N ALA A 129 -25.01 23.63 -4.42
CA ALA A 129 -24.45 22.89 -3.31
C ALA A 129 -23.04 22.36 -3.65
N PRO A 130 -22.17 22.16 -2.65
CA PRO A 130 -20.81 21.64 -2.88
C PRO A 130 -20.75 20.13 -3.11
N TRP A 131 -21.85 19.39 -2.92
CA TRP A 131 -21.86 17.93 -3.01
C TRP A 131 -21.79 17.43 -4.45
N LEU A 132 -21.03 16.35 -4.67
CA LEU A 132 -20.99 15.64 -5.94
C LEU A 132 -22.20 14.71 -6.11
N ILE A 133 -22.90 14.85 -7.23
CA ILE A 133 -23.88 13.90 -7.72
C ILE A 133 -23.12 12.73 -8.34
N ARG A 134 -23.31 11.53 -7.78
CA ARG A 134 -22.61 10.29 -8.18
C ARG A 134 -21.08 10.41 -8.13
N ASP A 135 -20.56 11.20 -7.20
CA ASP A 135 -19.10 11.43 -7.06
C ASP A 135 -18.44 12.04 -8.32
N GLU A 136 -19.23 12.64 -9.22
CA GLU A 136 -18.77 13.13 -10.53
C GLU A 136 -19.12 14.60 -10.78
N TRP A 137 -20.38 14.98 -10.52
CA TRP A 137 -20.93 16.22 -11.05
C TRP A 137 -21.45 17.16 -9.98
N ILE A 138 -21.29 18.45 -10.20
CA ILE A 138 -21.98 19.50 -9.44
C ILE A 138 -23.12 20.06 -10.29
N GLN A 139 -24.28 20.24 -9.67
CA GLN A 139 -25.43 20.86 -10.34
C GLN A 139 -25.20 22.36 -10.53
N LEU A 140 -25.45 22.82 -11.75
CA LEU A 140 -25.47 24.22 -12.12
C LEU A 140 -26.89 24.70 -12.33
N GLU A 141 -27.19 25.90 -11.83
CA GLU A 141 -28.42 26.64 -12.11
C GLU A 141 -28.10 27.94 -12.83
N ALA A 142 -29.01 28.39 -13.68
CA ALA A 142 -28.92 29.73 -14.26
C ALA A 142 -28.93 30.78 -13.13
N TRP A 143 -28.00 31.75 -13.21
CA TRP A 143 -27.88 32.82 -12.20
C TRP A 143 -29.14 33.68 -12.11
N SER A 144 -29.83 33.86 -13.24
CA SER A 144 -31.09 34.61 -13.30
C SER A 144 -32.10 33.96 -14.25
N GLY A 145 -33.38 34.33 -14.09
CA GLY A 145 -34.47 33.93 -14.98
C GLY A 145 -34.37 34.53 -16.40
N TYR A 146 -33.41 35.41 -16.67
CA TYR A 146 -33.21 36.07 -17.95
C TYR A 146 -31.80 35.74 -18.47
N GLY A 147 -31.68 35.19 -19.68
CA GLY A 147 -30.39 34.82 -20.26
C GLY A 147 -30.43 33.51 -21.05
N GLN A 148 -29.32 33.19 -21.71
CA GLN A 148 -29.12 31.94 -22.43
C GLN A 148 -28.95 30.80 -21.42
N PRO A 149 -29.81 29.76 -21.37
CA PRO A 149 -29.55 28.59 -20.54
C PRO A 149 -28.41 27.76 -21.13
N LEU A 150 -27.77 26.94 -20.28
CA LEU A 150 -26.88 25.87 -20.73
C LEU A 150 -27.64 24.99 -21.73
N ALA A 151 -27.08 24.84 -22.92
CA ALA A 151 -27.71 24.17 -24.05
C ALA A 151 -26.68 23.31 -24.81
N ALA A 152 -27.15 22.52 -25.76
CA ALA A 152 -26.26 21.83 -26.69
C ALA A 152 -25.27 22.82 -27.33
N GLY A 153 -23.99 22.46 -27.37
CA GLY A 153 -22.88 23.34 -27.75
C GLY A 153 -22.10 23.93 -26.57
N PHE A 154 -22.61 23.85 -25.34
CA PHE A 154 -21.84 24.16 -24.12
C PHE A 154 -21.08 22.97 -23.54
N SER A 155 -21.37 21.73 -23.96
CA SER A 155 -20.62 20.56 -23.53
C SER A 155 -19.13 20.73 -23.78
N GLY A 156 -18.32 20.53 -22.75
CA GLY A 156 -16.87 20.73 -22.74
C GLY A 156 -16.42 22.18 -22.46
N ALA A 157 -17.33 23.14 -22.30
CA ALA A 157 -16.98 24.51 -21.96
C ALA A 157 -16.39 24.60 -20.54
N ALA A 158 -15.36 25.43 -20.36
CA ALA A 158 -14.88 25.76 -19.03
C ALA A 158 -15.94 26.53 -18.24
N VAL A 159 -16.04 26.22 -16.96
CA VAL A 159 -16.78 27.00 -15.96
C VAL A 159 -15.77 27.82 -15.18
N THR A 160 -15.94 29.15 -15.20
CA THR A 160 -14.98 30.10 -14.62
C THR A 160 -15.59 30.95 -13.53
N LEU A 161 -14.77 31.35 -12.56
CA LEU A 161 -15.10 32.41 -11.60
C LEU A 161 -15.11 33.77 -12.31
N VAL A 162 -16.20 34.53 -12.21
CA VAL A 162 -16.30 35.86 -12.86
C VAL A 162 -15.21 36.83 -12.37
N ASP A 163 -14.82 36.71 -11.10
CA ASP A 163 -13.89 37.66 -10.47
C ASP A 163 -12.44 37.43 -10.90
N THR A 164 -12.03 36.16 -11.06
CA THR A 164 -10.63 35.77 -11.33
C THR A 164 -10.40 35.31 -12.77
N GLY A 165 -11.45 34.81 -13.44
CA GLY A 165 -11.36 34.16 -14.75
C GLY A 165 -10.77 32.75 -14.70
N GLU A 166 -10.54 32.21 -13.50
CA GLU A 166 -9.96 30.87 -13.30
C GLU A 166 -11.03 29.78 -13.46
N VAL A 167 -10.61 28.64 -14.02
CA VAL A 167 -11.48 27.49 -14.31
C VAL A 167 -11.69 26.64 -13.05
N VAL A 168 -12.94 26.47 -12.64
CA VAL A 168 -13.35 25.62 -11.50
C VAL A 168 -13.93 24.27 -11.94
N GLY A 169 -14.24 24.11 -13.23
CA GLY A 169 -14.74 22.86 -13.79
C GLY A 169 -15.07 22.97 -15.27
N MET A 170 -15.72 21.92 -15.79
CA MET A 170 -16.12 21.79 -17.18
C MET A 170 -17.60 21.40 -17.29
N VAL A 171 -18.35 22.04 -18.17
CA VAL A 171 -19.76 21.70 -18.43
C VAL A 171 -19.86 20.34 -19.12
N THR A 172 -20.68 19.42 -18.61
CA THR A 172 -20.89 18.10 -19.23
C THR A 172 -22.22 17.95 -19.98
N ALA A 173 -23.31 18.58 -19.50
CA ALA A 173 -24.69 18.50 -20.07
C ALA A 173 -25.27 17.05 -20.18
N MET A 174 -26.54 16.72 -19.91
CA MET A 174 -27.78 17.36 -19.49
C MET A 174 -28.47 16.48 -18.42
N ALA A 175 -29.25 17.09 -17.52
CA ALA A 175 -30.33 16.41 -16.80
C ALA A 175 -31.67 17.10 -17.12
N GLY A 176 -32.60 16.41 -17.78
CA GLY A 176 -34.03 16.74 -17.76
C GLY A 176 -34.60 17.55 -18.94
N ALA A 177 -35.93 17.49 -19.08
CA ALA A 177 -36.72 18.03 -20.19
C ALA A 177 -36.59 19.56 -20.39
N ARG A 178 -37.03 20.05 -21.57
CA ARG A 178 -36.98 21.46 -22.09
C ARG A 178 -37.42 22.57 -21.11
N GLU A 179 -37.96 22.24 -19.95
CA GLU A 179 -38.52 23.18 -18.96
C GLU A 179 -37.64 23.39 -17.72
N VAL A 180 -36.60 22.56 -17.48
CA VAL A 180 -35.70 22.71 -16.32
C VAL A 180 -34.36 23.29 -16.75
N ARG A 181 -34.01 24.48 -16.24
CA ARG A 181 -32.75 25.20 -16.56
C ARG A 181 -31.58 24.75 -15.68
N THR A 182 -31.40 23.44 -15.52
CA THR A 182 -30.31 22.87 -14.72
C THR A 182 -29.27 22.25 -15.63
N GLY A 183 -28.01 22.50 -15.32
CA GLY A 183 -26.84 21.89 -15.96
C GLY A 183 -26.02 21.09 -14.97
N ARG A 184 -24.93 20.50 -15.47
CA ARG A 184 -23.92 19.81 -14.66
C ARG A 184 -22.54 20.28 -15.06
N MET A 185 -21.65 20.37 -14.09
CA MET A 185 -20.22 20.49 -14.34
C MET A 185 -19.47 19.34 -13.67
N MET A 186 -18.39 18.90 -14.31
CA MET A 186 -17.34 18.10 -13.71
C MET A 186 -16.30 19.06 -13.12
N PRO A 187 -16.10 19.11 -11.79
CA PRO A 187 -15.15 20.03 -11.18
C PRO A 187 -13.71 19.62 -11.45
N THR A 188 -12.76 20.57 -11.35
CA THR A 188 -11.37 20.34 -11.73
C THR A 188 -10.70 19.18 -10.99
N HIS A 189 -11.02 18.97 -9.71
CA HIS A 189 -10.49 17.85 -8.93
C HIS A 189 -11.00 16.48 -9.42
N VAL A 190 -12.23 16.40 -9.96
CA VAL A 190 -12.74 15.16 -10.58
C VAL A 190 -12.07 14.94 -11.93
N MET A 191 -11.88 15.98 -12.74
CA MET A 191 -11.14 15.86 -14.01
C MET A 191 -9.71 15.34 -13.77
N ALA A 192 -9.07 15.75 -12.67
CA ALA A 192 -7.74 15.29 -12.28
C ALA A 192 -7.68 13.80 -11.87
N ARG A 193 -8.80 13.20 -11.43
CA ARG A 193 -8.90 11.75 -11.18
C ARG A 193 -8.75 10.96 -12.50
N TYR A 194 -9.36 11.45 -13.57
CA TYR A 194 -9.32 10.83 -14.90
C TYR A 194 -8.07 11.15 -15.69
N TRP A 195 -7.54 12.36 -15.53
CA TRP A 195 -6.29 12.78 -16.17
C TRP A 195 -5.33 13.39 -15.14
N PRO A 196 -4.49 12.57 -14.48
CA PRO A 196 -3.62 13.02 -13.40
C PRO A 196 -2.63 14.13 -13.77
N ALA A 197 -2.27 14.27 -15.05
CA ALA A 197 -1.41 15.36 -15.51
C ALA A 197 -2.05 16.75 -15.30
N LEU A 198 -3.37 16.83 -15.17
CA LEU A 198 -4.07 18.06 -14.83
C LEU A 198 -3.69 18.59 -13.44
N SER A 199 -3.39 17.70 -12.48
CA SER A 199 -3.01 18.08 -11.11
C SER A 199 -1.77 18.96 -11.05
N ALA A 200 -0.87 18.84 -12.04
CA ALA A 200 0.32 19.70 -12.15
C ALA A 200 -0.03 21.15 -12.55
N LEU A 201 -1.22 21.38 -13.11
CA LEU A 201 -1.70 22.67 -13.59
C LEU A 201 -2.64 23.37 -12.59
N VAL A 202 -3.18 22.64 -11.62
CA VAL A 202 -4.03 23.19 -10.55
C VAL A 202 -3.15 23.89 -9.51
N PRO A 203 -3.36 25.18 -9.23
CA PRO A 203 -2.66 25.86 -8.14
C PRO A 203 -2.94 25.16 -6.81
N VAL A 204 -1.91 24.96 -6.00
CA VAL A 204 -2.06 24.47 -4.63
C VAL A 204 -2.50 25.66 -3.76
N PRO A 205 -3.48 25.48 -2.84
CA PRO A 205 -3.92 26.55 -1.97
C PRO A 205 -2.84 26.98 -0.97
N GLY A 206 -2.90 28.24 -0.51
CA GLY A 206 -2.03 28.76 0.54
C GLY A 206 -0.75 29.46 0.04
N PRO A 207 0.00 30.14 0.94
CA PRO A 207 1.29 30.72 0.59
C PRO A 207 2.19 29.64 0.02
N ALA A 208 2.70 29.85 -1.21
CA ALA A 208 3.47 28.86 -1.95
C ALA A 208 4.47 28.14 -1.05
N HIS A 209 4.20 26.86 -0.74
CA HIS A 209 5.10 26.06 0.06
C HIS A 209 6.47 26.06 -0.64
N PRO A 210 7.57 26.47 0.03
CA PRO A 210 8.87 26.62 -0.63
C PRO A 210 9.33 25.33 -1.31
N ASP A 211 8.98 24.18 -0.73
CA ASP A 211 9.24 22.85 -1.30
C ASP A 211 8.11 22.27 -2.18
N GLY A 212 6.99 22.96 -2.40
CA GLY A 212 5.85 22.41 -3.15
C GLY A 212 6.18 22.15 -4.64
N ALA A 213 6.89 23.07 -5.28
CA ALA A 213 7.37 22.86 -6.65
C ALA A 213 8.43 21.75 -6.74
N ARG A 214 9.27 21.63 -5.71
CA ARG A 214 10.28 20.58 -5.59
C ARG A 214 9.62 19.21 -5.43
N LEU A 215 8.64 19.09 -4.54
CA LEU A 215 7.87 17.86 -4.32
C LEU A 215 7.18 17.41 -5.60
N ARG A 216 6.45 18.30 -6.29
CA ARG A 216 5.81 17.97 -7.59
C ARG A 216 6.82 17.47 -8.63
N GLY A 217 7.96 18.16 -8.76
CA GLY A 217 9.02 17.75 -9.68
C GLY A 217 9.66 16.40 -9.33
N LEU A 218 9.69 16.03 -8.05
CA LEU A 218 10.13 14.70 -7.61
C LEU A 218 9.06 13.63 -7.86
N VAL A 219 7.80 13.90 -7.58
CA VAL A 219 6.68 12.97 -7.89
C VAL A 219 6.64 12.67 -9.39
N GLU A 220 6.76 13.69 -10.23
CA GLU A 220 6.78 13.52 -11.69
C GLU A 220 7.97 12.64 -12.14
N LYS A 221 9.15 12.86 -11.57
CA LYS A 221 10.33 12.01 -11.85
C LYS A 221 10.12 10.58 -11.38
N ALA A 222 9.55 10.37 -10.20
CA ALA A 222 9.29 9.05 -9.62
C ALA A 222 8.29 8.26 -10.48
N VAL A 223 7.17 8.89 -10.86
CA VAL A 223 6.17 8.27 -11.74
C VAL A 223 6.77 7.94 -13.11
N ARG A 224 7.55 8.85 -13.71
CA ARG A 224 8.23 8.61 -15.00
C ARG A 224 9.25 7.48 -14.92
N ALA A 225 9.95 7.36 -13.79
CA ALA A 225 10.92 6.30 -13.56
C ALA A 225 10.27 4.95 -13.20
N GLY A 226 8.94 4.91 -13.00
CA GLY A 226 8.26 3.71 -12.50
C GLY A 226 8.73 3.32 -11.10
N LEU A 227 9.05 4.30 -10.26
CA LEU A 227 9.51 4.06 -8.89
C LEU A 227 8.41 3.35 -8.11
N ASP A 228 8.69 2.11 -7.68
CA ASP A 228 7.81 1.33 -6.83
C ASP A 228 7.95 1.82 -5.38
N CYS A 229 7.03 2.68 -4.95
CA CYS A 229 6.98 3.16 -3.57
C CYS A 229 5.53 3.42 -3.13
N ASP A 230 5.22 2.96 -1.92
CA ASP A 230 3.91 3.09 -1.29
C ASP A 230 3.66 4.56 -0.84
N PRO A 231 2.67 5.24 -1.44
CA PRO A 231 2.39 6.64 -1.12
C PRO A 231 1.89 6.86 0.31
N VAL A 232 1.20 5.87 0.91
CA VAL A 232 0.69 5.94 2.29
C VAL A 232 1.85 5.91 3.27
N ARG A 233 2.85 5.05 3.03
CA ARG A 233 4.08 5.00 3.83
C ARG A 233 4.91 6.25 3.69
N LEU A 234 5.09 6.72 2.45
CA LEU A 234 5.89 7.91 2.19
C LEU A 234 5.34 9.13 2.93
N TYR A 235 4.01 9.26 3.00
CA TYR A 235 3.35 10.27 3.83
C TYR A 235 3.50 9.98 5.33
N ALA A 236 3.23 8.76 5.77
CA ALA A 236 3.29 8.38 7.18
C ALA A 236 4.68 8.55 7.80
N ASP A 237 5.75 8.36 7.03
CA ASP A 237 7.12 8.59 7.46
C ASP A 237 7.51 10.08 7.46
N ALA A 238 6.86 10.88 6.63
CA ALA A 238 7.07 12.31 6.55
C ALA A 238 6.24 13.10 7.57
N ARG A 239 5.13 12.53 8.05
CA ARG A 239 4.15 13.21 8.92
C ARG A 239 4.79 13.70 10.23
N GLY A 240 4.42 14.90 10.64
CA GLY A 240 4.68 15.44 11.95
C GLY A 240 3.79 14.79 13.04
N PRO A 241 4.12 14.96 14.33
CA PRO A 241 3.35 14.39 15.44
C PRO A 241 1.89 14.86 15.49
N PHE A 242 1.60 16.04 14.94
CA PHE A 242 0.29 16.70 14.97
C PHE A 242 -0.46 16.65 13.64
N ASP A 243 0.14 16.05 12.61
CA ASP A 243 -0.48 15.99 11.29
C ASP A 243 -1.62 14.96 11.25
N PRO A 244 -2.64 15.17 10.42
CA PRO A 244 -3.72 14.21 10.25
C PRO A 244 -3.17 12.86 9.75
N PRO A 245 -3.69 11.72 10.23
CA PRO A 245 -3.35 10.41 9.67
C PRO A 245 -3.72 10.36 8.18
N PRO A 246 -3.10 9.48 7.38
CA PRO A 246 -3.55 9.27 6.02
C PRO A 246 -5.04 8.88 5.99
N PRO A 247 -5.77 9.16 4.90
CA PRO A 247 -7.15 8.71 4.72
C PRO A 247 -7.29 7.21 4.96
N LEU A 248 -8.42 6.77 5.50
CA LEU A 248 -8.67 5.34 5.79
C LEU A 248 -8.62 4.47 4.53
N GLU A 249 -8.99 5.05 3.39
CA GLU A 249 -8.92 4.43 2.06
C GLU A 249 -7.50 4.45 1.45
N GLY A 250 -6.55 5.13 2.09
CA GLY A 250 -5.18 5.28 1.62
C GLY A 250 -5.03 6.35 0.54
N PHE A 251 -3.99 6.21 -0.28
CA PHE A 251 -3.72 7.09 -1.41
C PHE A 251 -3.61 6.26 -2.68
N ASP A 252 -4.43 6.59 -3.68
CA ASP A 252 -4.42 5.87 -4.97
C ASP A 252 -3.15 6.10 -5.81
N SER A 253 -2.29 7.06 -5.44
CA SER A 253 -1.04 7.37 -6.14
C SER A 253 -0.09 8.25 -5.31
N LEU A 254 1.17 8.37 -5.76
CA LEU A 254 2.10 9.38 -5.23
C LEU A 254 1.58 10.81 -5.40
N TRP A 255 0.76 11.04 -6.43
CA TRP A 255 0.11 12.32 -6.65
C TRP A 255 -0.94 12.62 -5.58
N SER A 256 -1.77 11.65 -5.18
CA SER A 256 -2.76 11.86 -4.13
C SER A 256 -2.12 12.04 -2.76
N ALA A 257 -1.05 11.31 -2.45
CA ALA A 257 -0.28 11.52 -1.22
C ALA A 257 0.41 12.89 -1.16
N ALA A 258 1.05 13.31 -2.25
CA ALA A 258 1.68 14.62 -2.33
C ALA A 258 0.63 15.75 -2.29
N TRP A 259 -0.53 15.54 -2.91
CA TRP A 259 -1.65 16.47 -2.85
C TRP A 259 -2.16 16.63 -1.42
N PHE A 260 -2.37 15.52 -0.72
CA PHE A 260 -2.77 15.52 0.68
C PHE A 260 -1.76 16.26 1.57
N ALA A 261 -0.47 15.96 1.44
CA ALA A 261 0.58 16.66 2.17
C ALA A 261 0.63 18.16 1.87
N LEU A 262 0.21 18.59 0.67
CA LEU A 262 0.23 19.99 0.25
C LEU A 262 -1.03 20.77 0.64
N CYS A 263 -2.17 20.10 0.83
CA CYS A 263 -3.47 20.74 1.01
C CYS A 263 -4.07 20.52 2.42
N GLU A 264 -3.82 19.36 3.02
CA GLU A 264 -4.47 18.94 4.27
C GLU A 264 -3.53 19.03 5.48
N VAL A 265 -2.25 19.37 5.26
CA VAL A 265 -1.23 19.42 6.32
C VAL A 265 -0.70 20.85 6.48
N ASP A 266 -0.84 21.37 7.70
CA ASP A 266 -0.36 22.70 8.07
C ASP A 266 1.15 22.73 8.42
N ASP A 267 1.76 21.58 8.77
CA ASP A 267 3.20 21.50 9.06
C ASP A 267 4.04 21.57 7.79
N MET A 268 4.65 22.74 7.57
CA MET A 268 5.61 22.97 6.48
C MET A 268 6.78 21.98 6.50
N GLY A 269 7.15 21.47 7.69
CA GLY A 269 8.19 20.46 7.83
C GLY A 269 7.84 19.12 7.18
N THR A 270 6.56 18.78 7.08
CA THR A 270 6.09 17.51 6.50
C THR A 270 6.29 17.47 5.01
N VAL A 271 5.98 18.54 4.29
CA VAL A 271 6.22 18.63 2.84
C VAL A 271 7.72 18.58 2.53
N THR A 272 8.56 19.25 3.34
CA THR A 272 10.02 19.17 3.19
C THR A 272 10.52 17.74 3.42
N ARG A 273 10.09 17.08 4.51
CA ARG A 273 10.46 15.67 4.78
C ARG A 273 10.00 14.74 3.68
N PHE A 274 8.78 14.91 3.18
CA PHE A 274 8.24 14.12 2.07
C PHE A 274 9.11 14.28 0.82
N ALA A 275 9.42 15.52 0.44
CA ALA A 275 10.27 15.82 -0.71
C ALA A 275 11.69 15.24 -0.53
N ASP A 276 12.27 15.33 0.66
CA ASP A 276 13.59 14.76 0.95
C ASP A 276 13.60 13.23 0.82
N ARG A 277 12.58 12.54 1.33
CA ARG A 277 12.44 11.08 1.24
C ARG A 277 12.27 10.61 -0.20
N LEU A 278 11.36 11.25 -0.95
CA LEU A 278 11.16 10.92 -2.35
C LEU A 278 12.41 11.22 -3.21
N GLY A 279 13.11 12.31 -2.89
CA GLY A 279 14.39 12.63 -3.50
C GLY A 279 15.48 11.60 -3.20
N ALA A 280 15.52 11.07 -1.98
CA ALA A 280 16.47 10.02 -1.61
C ALA A 280 16.21 8.72 -2.39
N LEU A 281 14.93 8.33 -2.55
CA LEU A 281 14.54 7.15 -3.33
C LEU A 281 14.92 7.28 -4.81
N LEU A 282 14.70 8.46 -5.40
CA LEU A 282 15.04 8.74 -6.80
C LEU A 282 16.53 8.83 -7.10
N ASN A 283 17.31 9.31 -6.14
CA ASN A 283 18.77 9.47 -6.28
C ASN A 283 19.54 8.24 -5.74
N ALA A 284 18.84 7.23 -5.25
CA ALA A 284 19.46 5.95 -4.94
C ALA A 284 20.06 5.38 -6.25
N PRO A 285 21.33 4.94 -6.25
CA PRO A 285 21.90 4.28 -7.42
C PRO A 285 21.02 3.09 -7.81
N ALA A 286 20.83 2.88 -9.12
CA ALA A 286 20.04 1.78 -9.67
C ALA A 286 20.36 0.49 -8.90
N PRO A 287 19.34 -0.27 -8.46
CA PRO A 287 19.54 -1.33 -7.51
C PRO A 287 20.47 -2.38 -8.12
N VAL A 288 21.72 -2.39 -7.65
CA VAL A 288 22.44 -3.65 -7.44
C VAL A 288 21.50 -4.46 -6.53
N PRO A 289 21.20 -5.74 -6.80
CA PRO A 289 20.30 -6.51 -5.93
C PRO A 289 20.91 -6.58 -4.52
N SER A 290 20.55 -5.63 -3.67
CA SER A 290 21.05 -5.46 -2.32
C SER A 290 19.94 -5.88 -1.39
N GLN A 291 20.16 -6.99 -0.69
CA GLN A 291 19.46 -7.50 0.50
C GLN A 291 17.99 -7.08 0.62
N ALA A 292 17.08 -8.03 0.38
CA ALA A 292 15.66 -7.87 0.64
C ALA A 292 15.42 -7.17 2.00
N VAL A 293 14.66 -6.07 1.98
CA VAL A 293 14.20 -5.36 3.17
C VAL A 293 13.53 -6.38 4.08
N GLN A 294 13.90 -6.44 5.36
CA GLN A 294 13.40 -7.46 6.26
C GLN A 294 12.06 -7.04 6.87
N GLY A 295 11.05 -7.89 6.73
CA GLY A 295 9.74 -7.74 7.36
C GLY A 295 9.47 -8.90 8.31
N SER A 296 8.95 -8.65 9.50
CA SER A 296 8.61 -9.74 10.43
C SER A 296 7.35 -9.45 11.24
N ILE A 297 6.46 -10.42 11.35
CA ILE A 297 5.28 -10.35 12.22
C ILE A 297 5.58 -11.21 13.44
N LEU A 298 5.47 -10.62 14.63
CA LEU A 298 5.57 -11.33 15.89
C LEU A 298 4.17 -11.49 16.49
N VAL A 299 3.76 -12.73 16.68
CA VAL A 299 2.54 -13.12 17.39
C VAL A 299 2.95 -13.70 18.73
N GLU A 300 2.62 -13.02 19.81
CA GLU A 300 2.89 -13.50 21.17
C GLU A 300 1.59 -14.04 21.77
N LEU A 301 1.61 -15.33 22.10
CA LEU A 301 0.52 -15.98 22.83
C LEU A 301 1.00 -16.25 24.25
N ASP A 302 0.21 -15.93 25.27
CA ASP A 302 0.53 -16.25 26.66
C ASP A 302 -0.70 -16.68 27.45
N HIS A 303 -0.46 -17.32 28.59
CA HIS A 303 -1.50 -17.64 29.57
C HIS A 303 -2.11 -16.32 30.10
N SER A 304 -3.43 -16.16 29.98
CA SER A 304 -4.10 -14.90 30.36
C SER A 304 -4.13 -14.65 31.88
N GLY A 305 -3.86 -15.68 32.68
CA GLY A 305 -4.05 -15.69 34.13
C GLY A 305 -5.52 -15.75 34.59
N ALA A 306 -6.49 -15.69 33.66
CA ALA A 306 -7.93 -15.72 33.93
C ALA A 306 -8.56 -17.12 33.79
N GLY A 307 -7.73 -18.17 33.78
CA GLY A 307 -8.12 -19.58 33.60
C GLY A 307 -7.90 -20.09 32.17
N ASP A 308 -7.97 -21.42 32.00
CA ASP A 308 -7.52 -22.16 30.80
C ASP A 308 -8.31 -21.86 29.51
N GLY A 309 -9.42 -21.12 29.62
CA GLY A 309 -10.30 -20.80 28.50
C GLY A 309 -9.90 -19.56 27.69
N THR A 310 -8.91 -18.78 28.14
CA THR A 310 -8.52 -17.51 27.51
C THR A 310 -7.02 -17.38 27.34
N VAL A 311 -6.61 -16.79 26.22
CA VAL A 311 -5.21 -16.60 25.82
C VAL A 311 -4.96 -15.10 25.66
N LEU A 312 -3.85 -14.60 26.19
CA LEU A 312 -3.38 -13.26 25.90
C LEU A 312 -2.71 -13.28 24.52
N VAL A 313 -3.13 -12.40 23.62
CA VAL A 313 -2.63 -12.32 22.24
C VAL A 313 -2.08 -10.92 22.03
N GLU A 314 -0.80 -10.83 21.68
CA GLU A 314 -0.19 -9.59 21.20
C GLU A 314 0.35 -9.81 19.78
N VAL A 315 0.08 -8.87 18.87
CA VAL A 315 0.58 -8.93 17.49
C VAL A 315 1.34 -7.65 17.19
N SER A 316 2.50 -7.77 16.59
CA SER A 316 3.34 -6.63 16.20
C SER A 316 4.02 -6.88 14.86
N ALA A 317 4.05 -5.86 14.01
CA ALA A 317 4.85 -5.84 12.80
C ALA A 317 6.21 -5.21 13.08
N TYR A 318 7.26 -5.75 12.48
CA TYR A 318 8.62 -5.24 12.54
C TYR A 318 9.11 -4.94 11.13
N ASN A 319 9.55 -3.71 10.91
CA ASN A 319 10.14 -3.26 9.66
C ASN A 319 11.42 -2.49 9.99
N GLU A 320 12.57 -2.90 9.44
CA GLU A 320 13.87 -2.25 9.63
C GLU A 320 14.22 -1.88 11.10
N GLY A 321 13.79 -2.70 12.07
CA GLY A 321 14.06 -2.49 13.49
C GLY A 321 13.11 -1.54 14.23
N CYS A 322 12.01 -1.14 13.57
CA CYS A 322 10.89 -0.44 14.17
C CYS A 322 9.74 -1.42 14.46
N ARG A 323 9.28 -1.45 15.72
CA ARG A 323 8.12 -2.23 16.15
C ARG A 323 6.85 -1.39 16.01
N GLN A 324 5.85 -1.93 15.33
CA GLN A 324 4.49 -1.39 15.24
C GLN A 324 3.51 -2.34 15.93
N PRO A 325 3.00 -2.01 17.13
CA PRO A 325 1.96 -2.81 17.79
C PRO A 325 0.66 -2.78 16.99
N VAL A 326 0.11 -3.95 16.69
CA VAL A 326 -1.13 -4.11 15.91
C VAL A 326 -2.31 -4.44 16.81
N ALA A 327 -2.11 -5.34 17.78
CA ALA A 327 -3.15 -5.78 18.70
C ALA A 327 -2.59 -6.27 20.03
N SER A 328 -3.42 -6.18 21.08
CA SER A 328 -3.13 -6.68 22.43
C SER A 328 -4.45 -6.96 23.16
N ASP A 329 -4.94 -8.19 23.09
CA ASP A 329 -6.26 -8.57 23.62
C ASP A 329 -6.24 -9.91 24.36
N ARG A 330 -7.26 -10.13 25.21
CA ARG A 330 -7.55 -11.44 25.80
C ARG A 330 -8.63 -12.15 24.99
N VAL A 331 -8.28 -13.29 24.41
CA VAL A 331 -9.11 -13.97 23.42
C VAL A 331 -9.53 -15.36 23.95
N PRO A 332 -10.81 -15.72 23.92
CA PRO A 332 -11.25 -17.08 24.22
C PRO A 332 -10.63 -18.09 23.26
N ARG A 333 -10.16 -19.24 23.78
CA ARG A 333 -9.47 -20.27 22.97
C ARG A 333 -10.25 -20.71 21.74
N ALA A 334 -11.57 -20.77 21.83
CA ALA A 334 -12.46 -21.16 20.73
C ALA A 334 -12.47 -20.19 19.53
N ARG A 335 -12.05 -18.93 19.72
CA ARG A 335 -11.96 -17.90 18.67
C ARG A 335 -10.52 -17.51 18.33
N LEU A 336 -9.55 -18.18 18.94
CA LEU A 336 -8.14 -17.79 18.89
C LEU A 336 -7.60 -17.79 17.46
N THR A 337 -7.83 -18.89 16.72
CA THR A 337 -7.31 -19.05 15.36
C THR A 337 -7.81 -17.94 14.43
N GLY A 338 -9.12 -17.73 14.34
CA GLY A 338 -9.71 -16.67 13.52
C GLY A 338 -9.24 -15.27 13.93
N TYR A 339 -9.19 -14.99 15.24
CA TYR A 339 -8.68 -13.70 15.72
C TYR A 339 -7.22 -13.47 15.31
N VAL A 340 -6.34 -14.48 15.48
CA VAL A 340 -4.93 -14.35 15.12
C VAL A 340 -4.76 -14.19 13.62
N GLN A 341 -5.51 -14.93 12.80
CA GLN A 341 -5.51 -14.78 11.34
C GLN A 341 -5.84 -13.33 10.93
N ASP A 342 -6.95 -12.78 11.45
CA ASP A 342 -7.35 -11.39 11.17
C ASP A 342 -6.28 -10.38 11.58
N ARG A 343 -5.57 -10.63 12.69
CA ARG A 343 -4.50 -9.74 13.17
C ARG A 343 -3.20 -9.90 12.38
N ILE A 344 -2.89 -11.08 11.86
CA ILE A 344 -1.76 -11.28 10.95
C ILE A 344 -2.01 -10.53 9.64
N GLU A 345 -3.21 -10.62 9.08
CA GLU A 345 -3.60 -9.88 7.87
C GLU A 345 -3.46 -8.36 8.08
N ALA A 346 -3.98 -7.84 9.20
CA ALA A 346 -3.78 -6.44 9.56
C ALA A 346 -2.29 -6.07 9.73
N ALA A 347 -1.46 -6.98 10.24
CA ALA A 347 -0.03 -6.76 10.42
C ALA A 347 0.74 -6.66 9.09
N PHE A 348 0.31 -7.37 8.04
CA PHE A 348 0.91 -7.24 6.70
C PHE A 348 0.78 -5.83 6.12
N GLY A 349 -0.31 -5.11 6.44
CA GLY A 349 -0.49 -3.71 6.06
C GLY A 349 0.64 -2.78 6.56
N HIS A 350 1.40 -3.21 7.57
CA HIS A 350 2.54 -2.47 8.12
C HIS A 350 3.93 -2.93 7.59
N LEU A 351 4.04 -4.03 6.84
CA LEU A 351 5.31 -4.55 6.30
C LEU A 351 5.66 -4.00 4.92
N THR A 352 6.92 -3.67 4.63
CA THR A 352 7.32 -3.11 3.32
C THR A 352 6.94 -4.07 2.19
N PRO A 353 6.24 -3.62 1.13
CA PRO A 353 5.94 -4.47 -0.01
C PRO A 353 7.20 -5.11 -0.58
N GLY A 354 7.15 -6.43 -0.82
CA GLY A 354 8.31 -7.19 -1.30
C GLY A 354 9.40 -7.44 -0.24
N ALA A 355 9.11 -7.21 1.04
CA ALA A 355 10.01 -7.57 2.13
C ALA A 355 10.22 -9.09 2.22
N ASP A 356 11.37 -9.49 2.79
CA ASP A 356 11.59 -10.85 3.27
C ASP A 356 10.78 -11.09 4.54
N GLU A 357 9.52 -11.50 4.35
CA GLU A 357 8.51 -11.71 5.38
C GLU A 357 8.78 -12.98 6.21
N LEU A 358 8.59 -12.88 7.53
CA LEU A 358 8.70 -13.97 8.48
C LEU A 358 7.60 -13.82 9.53
N ILE A 359 6.85 -14.89 9.81
CA ILE A 359 5.87 -14.91 10.90
C ILE A 359 6.46 -15.74 12.05
N ALA A 360 6.63 -15.13 13.21
CA ALA A 360 7.12 -15.79 14.40
C ALA A 360 6.05 -15.83 15.49
N PHE A 361 5.80 -17.02 16.02
CA PHE A 361 4.94 -17.25 17.17
C PHE A 361 5.80 -17.39 18.43
N ALA A 362 5.77 -16.39 19.31
CA ALA A 362 6.31 -16.53 20.66
C ALA A 362 5.27 -17.26 21.52
N LEU A 363 5.62 -18.46 21.97
CA LEU A 363 4.74 -19.36 22.73
C LEU A 363 5.34 -19.71 24.10
N PRO A 364 4.52 -20.01 25.12
CA PRO A 364 4.95 -20.68 26.34
C PRO A 364 5.45 -22.10 26.00
N ARG A 365 6.31 -22.66 26.86
CA ARG A 365 6.99 -23.93 26.60
C ARG A 365 6.03 -25.11 26.42
N ASP A 366 4.91 -25.09 27.10
CA ASP A 366 3.86 -26.10 27.02
C ASP A 366 3.03 -26.01 25.73
N TRP A 367 3.17 -24.92 24.95
CA TRP A 367 2.46 -24.71 23.69
C TRP A 367 3.38 -24.74 22.46
N LEU A 368 4.69 -24.99 22.61
CA LEU A 368 5.64 -25.02 21.48
C LEU A 368 5.26 -26.04 20.38
N ASP A 369 4.52 -27.09 20.74
CA ASP A 369 3.99 -28.12 19.82
C ASP A 369 2.67 -27.74 19.14
N TRP A 370 2.11 -26.56 19.39
CA TRP A 370 0.91 -26.13 18.68
C TRP A 370 1.18 -26.02 17.17
N PRO A 371 0.30 -26.56 16.32
CA PRO A 371 0.49 -26.59 14.88
C PRO A 371 0.07 -25.24 14.26
N VAL A 372 0.70 -24.15 14.70
CA VAL A 372 0.42 -22.78 14.25
C VAL A 372 0.74 -22.59 12.77
N ASP A 373 1.66 -23.38 12.22
CA ASP A 373 1.96 -23.49 10.80
C ASP A 373 0.81 -24.11 9.99
N ARG A 374 -0.09 -24.85 10.64
CA ARG A 374 -1.26 -25.49 10.00
C ARG A 374 -2.55 -24.70 10.15
N TRP A 375 -2.52 -23.53 10.78
CA TRP A 375 -3.68 -22.65 10.79
C TRP A 375 -3.92 -22.13 9.38
N GLU A 376 -5.17 -22.02 8.96
CA GLU A 376 -5.53 -21.50 7.64
C GLU A 376 -5.04 -20.04 7.48
N THR A 377 -4.82 -19.59 6.26
CA THR A 377 -4.35 -18.21 6.03
C THR A 377 -5.47 -17.20 6.28
N GLY A 378 -6.71 -17.54 5.90
CA GLY A 378 -7.88 -16.71 6.12
C GLY A 378 -9.18 -17.46 5.90
N PRO A 379 -10.34 -16.82 6.12
CA PRO A 379 -11.64 -17.47 6.00
C PRO A 379 -11.97 -17.95 4.58
N ASP A 380 -11.38 -17.32 3.56
CA ASP A 380 -11.56 -17.65 2.14
C ASP A 380 -10.34 -18.36 1.53
N ASP A 381 -9.31 -18.69 2.33
CA ASP A 381 -8.08 -19.35 1.91
C ASP A 381 -7.69 -20.45 2.91
N ASP A 382 -8.00 -21.69 2.54
CA ASP A 382 -7.73 -22.89 3.34
C ASP A 382 -6.25 -23.31 3.29
N THR A 383 -5.40 -22.58 2.56
CA THR A 383 -3.95 -22.83 2.53
C THR A 383 -3.37 -22.67 3.93
N PRO A 384 -2.67 -23.68 4.46
CA PRO A 384 -1.96 -23.57 5.73
C PRO A 384 -0.96 -22.41 5.74
N LEU A 385 -0.91 -21.65 6.84
CA LEU A 385 -0.05 -20.47 6.99
C LEU A 385 1.43 -20.79 6.71
N GLY A 386 1.90 -21.96 7.14
CA GLY A 386 3.25 -22.45 6.93
C GLY A 386 3.57 -22.93 5.52
N CYS A 387 2.56 -23.04 4.65
CA CYS A 387 2.69 -23.29 3.21
C CYS A 387 2.66 -22.00 2.39
N ARG A 388 2.27 -20.87 2.99
CA ARG A 388 2.25 -19.56 2.32
C ARG A 388 3.37 -18.63 2.78
N TYR A 389 3.72 -18.69 4.06
CA TYR A 389 4.72 -17.82 4.67
C TYR A 389 5.74 -18.62 5.48
N PRO A 390 6.98 -18.12 5.66
CA PRO A 390 7.91 -18.70 6.61
C PRO A 390 7.38 -18.54 8.04
N VAL A 391 6.82 -19.62 8.60
CA VAL A 391 6.29 -19.66 9.98
C VAL A 391 7.26 -20.38 10.92
N VAL A 392 7.64 -19.70 12.00
CA VAL A 392 8.53 -20.22 13.05
C VAL A 392 7.93 -20.04 14.44
N VAL A 393 8.37 -20.84 15.41
CA VAL A 393 8.05 -20.62 16.83
C VAL A 393 9.28 -20.14 17.62
N THR A 394 9.04 -19.51 18.77
CA THR A 394 10.06 -19.18 19.76
C THR A 394 9.52 -19.32 21.19
N ASP A 395 10.40 -19.54 22.17
CA ASP A 395 10.04 -19.65 23.59
C ASP A 395 10.01 -18.25 24.23
N HIS A 396 8.92 -17.89 24.89
CA HIS A 396 8.81 -16.66 25.70
C HIS A 396 9.99 -16.48 26.64
N GLY A 397 10.43 -17.58 27.27
CA GLY A 397 11.56 -17.58 28.19
C GLY A 397 12.88 -17.09 27.57
N ARG A 398 13.02 -17.13 26.24
CA ARG A 398 14.21 -16.70 25.50
C ARG A 398 14.22 -15.22 25.13
N ARG A 399 13.12 -14.49 25.30
CA ARG A 399 13.06 -13.05 25.00
C ARG A 399 13.75 -12.16 26.05
N LYS A 400 14.21 -12.72 27.17
CA LYS A 400 14.98 -12.00 28.20
C LYS A 400 16.25 -11.37 27.60
N LYS A 401 16.60 -10.16 28.03
CA LYS A 401 17.78 -9.41 27.54
C LYS A 401 19.08 -10.23 27.55
N SER A 402 19.32 -11.00 28.62
CA SER A 402 20.50 -11.87 28.75
C SER A 402 20.53 -12.98 27.70
N THR A 403 19.40 -13.67 27.49
CA THR A 403 19.28 -14.74 26.49
C THR A 403 19.42 -14.19 25.07
N ARG A 404 18.76 -13.07 24.77
CA ARG A 404 18.89 -12.39 23.46
C ARG A 404 20.32 -11.99 23.16
N HIS A 405 21.06 -11.48 24.14
CA HIS A 405 22.49 -11.16 23.96
C HIS A 405 23.32 -12.40 23.58
N VAL A 406 23.07 -13.54 24.23
CA VAL A 406 23.74 -14.81 23.89
C VAL A 406 23.37 -15.27 22.48
N LEU A 407 22.09 -15.20 22.12
CA LEU A 407 21.60 -15.57 20.78
C LEU A 407 22.15 -14.65 19.69
N THR A 408 22.20 -13.34 19.89
CA THR A 408 22.81 -12.40 18.95
C THR A 408 24.28 -12.75 18.70
N ARG A 409 25.04 -13.09 19.74
CA ARG A 409 26.43 -13.54 19.60
C ARG A 409 26.52 -14.87 18.84
N ALA A 410 25.62 -15.81 19.10
CA ALA A 410 25.57 -17.07 18.38
C ALA A 410 25.29 -16.85 16.88
N TRP A 411 24.33 -15.99 16.56
CA TRP A 411 24.02 -15.61 15.18
C TRP A 411 25.18 -14.95 14.44
N GLN A 412 25.91 -14.03 15.10
CA GLN A 412 27.13 -13.43 14.53
C GLN A 412 28.20 -14.48 14.18
N GLN A 413 28.30 -15.55 14.96
CA GLN A 413 29.20 -16.67 14.64
C GLN A 413 28.69 -17.48 13.46
N LEU A 414 27.37 -17.67 13.35
CA LEU A 414 26.73 -18.44 12.29
C LEU A 414 26.69 -17.73 10.93
N ASP A 415 26.62 -16.41 10.87
CA ASP A 415 26.54 -15.65 9.60
C ASP A 415 27.73 -15.93 8.66
N GLY A 416 28.90 -16.30 9.21
CA GLY A 416 30.09 -16.66 8.43
C GLY A 416 30.09 -18.10 7.90
N HIS A 417 29.09 -18.93 8.25
CA HIS A 417 29.02 -20.33 7.88
C HIS A 417 28.03 -20.54 6.72
N PRO A 418 28.50 -20.98 5.53
CA PRO A 418 27.63 -21.19 4.37
C PRO A 418 26.73 -22.43 4.49
N ARG A 419 26.93 -23.26 5.53
CA ARG A 419 26.24 -24.52 5.77
C ARG A 419 25.82 -24.59 7.23
N THR A 420 24.70 -25.24 7.47
CA THR A 420 24.22 -25.51 8.83
C THR A 420 24.74 -26.85 9.30
N TRP A 421 25.26 -26.90 10.53
CA TRP A 421 25.59 -28.17 11.18
C TRP A 421 24.45 -28.62 12.09
N LEU A 422 23.83 -29.75 11.77
CA LEU A 422 22.79 -30.39 12.57
C LEU A 422 23.41 -31.22 13.71
N HIS A 423 23.16 -30.82 14.95
CA HIS A 423 23.38 -31.70 16.09
C HIS A 423 22.15 -32.61 16.29
N ARG A 424 22.34 -33.92 16.16
CA ARG A 424 21.27 -34.92 16.13
C ARG A 424 21.02 -35.49 17.52
N VAL A 425 19.80 -35.37 18.03
CA VAL A 425 19.32 -35.97 19.29
C VAL A 425 18.34 -37.11 18.96
N PRO A 426 18.80 -38.37 18.89
CA PRO A 426 17.95 -39.50 18.57
C PRO A 426 16.97 -39.82 19.70
N CYS A 427 15.88 -40.51 19.38
CA CYS A 427 14.79 -40.85 20.32
C CYS A 427 15.25 -41.65 21.55
N GLY A 428 16.32 -42.44 21.42
CA GLY A 428 16.90 -43.28 22.46
C GLY A 428 18.28 -42.80 22.95
N THR A 429 18.54 -41.49 22.92
CA THR A 429 19.85 -40.96 23.33
C THR A 429 20.21 -41.37 24.77
N ALA A 430 21.39 -41.97 24.93
CA ALA A 430 22.00 -42.26 26.22
C ALA A 430 22.93 -41.13 26.69
N GLU A 431 23.03 -40.04 25.92
CA GLU A 431 23.86 -38.89 26.26
C GLU A 431 23.32 -38.18 27.50
N ASP A 432 24.19 -37.79 28.44
CA ASP A 432 23.81 -36.93 29.55
C ASP A 432 23.45 -35.52 29.02
N PRO A 433 22.29 -34.93 29.36
CA PRO A 433 21.96 -33.55 29.00
C PRO A 433 23.06 -32.52 29.34
N ARG A 434 23.87 -32.75 30.37
CA ARG A 434 25.02 -31.88 30.71
C ARG A 434 26.12 -31.91 29.66
N ARG A 435 26.33 -33.06 29.00
CA ARG A 435 27.26 -33.18 27.87
C ARG A 435 26.71 -32.48 26.64
N LEU A 436 25.42 -32.62 26.34
CA LEU A 436 24.76 -31.89 25.26
C LEU A 436 24.98 -30.38 25.40
N ARG A 437 24.82 -29.82 26.61
CA ARG A 437 25.12 -28.41 26.90
C ARG A 437 26.54 -28.00 26.53
N LEU A 438 27.53 -28.84 26.79
CA LEU A 438 28.93 -28.57 26.47
C LEU A 438 29.13 -28.62 24.95
N THR A 439 28.60 -29.66 24.30
CA THR A 439 28.67 -29.87 22.85
C THR A 439 28.05 -28.71 22.09
N LEU A 440 26.84 -28.27 22.44
CA LEU A 440 26.17 -27.14 21.79
C LEU A 440 26.95 -25.83 21.91
N ARG A 441 27.69 -25.63 23.01
CA ARG A 441 28.55 -24.45 23.20
C ARG A 441 29.87 -24.52 22.44
N GLN A 442 30.46 -25.71 22.32
CA GLN A 442 31.81 -25.90 21.76
C GLN A 442 31.79 -26.16 20.25
N ALA A 443 30.80 -26.90 19.76
CA ALA A 443 30.73 -27.33 18.36
C ALA A 443 30.25 -26.24 17.41
N GLY A 444 29.82 -25.08 17.91
CA GLY A 444 29.20 -24.04 17.08
C GLY A 444 27.94 -24.54 16.35
N ALA A 445 27.31 -25.61 16.85
CA ALA A 445 26.12 -26.20 16.24
C ALA A 445 24.98 -25.19 16.31
N GLY A 446 24.68 -24.55 15.18
CA GLY A 446 23.60 -23.57 15.07
C GLY A 446 22.20 -24.18 15.07
N LEU A 447 22.11 -25.51 14.95
CA LEU A 447 20.87 -26.27 14.82
C LEU A 447 20.91 -27.55 15.66
N ALA A 448 19.85 -27.79 16.44
CA ALA A 448 19.60 -29.07 17.12
C ALA A 448 18.35 -29.74 16.55
N GLY A 449 18.46 -31.02 16.15
CA GLY A 449 17.34 -31.81 15.66
C GLY A 449 16.94 -32.90 16.64
N PHE A 450 15.64 -33.03 16.91
CA PHE A 450 15.09 -34.05 17.81
C PHE A 450 14.26 -35.07 17.04
N GLY A 451 14.57 -36.36 17.22
CA GLY A 451 13.80 -37.45 16.62
C GLY A 451 12.46 -37.75 17.32
N ALA A 452 12.18 -37.09 18.44
CA ALA A 452 10.94 -37.25 19.19
C ALA A 452 10.39 -35.87 19.59
N ALA A 453 9.06 -35.80 19.81
CA ALA A 453 8.40 -34.57 20.21
C ALA A 453 8.95 -34.04 21.56
N PRO A 454 8.92 -32.71 21.78
CA PRO A 454 9.40 -32.04 23.00
C PRO A 454 8.88 -32.63 24.31
N HIS A 455 7.64 -33.14 24.30
CA HIS A 455 7.00 -33.71 25.48
C HIS A 455 7.39 -35.17 25.75
N SER A 456 8.12 -35.83 24.84
CA SER A 456 8.59 -37.20 25.05
C SER A 456 9.53 -37.29 26.26
N ALA A 457 9.21 -38.17 27.21
CA ALA A 457 9.99 -38.33 28.44
C ALA A 457 11.47 -38.65 28.18
N ARG A 458 11.80 -39.27 27.04
CA ARG A 458 13.17 -39.67 26.68
C ARG A 458 14.06 -38.51 26.26
N THR A 459 13.51 -37.53 25.54
CA THR A 459 14.26 -36.41 24.95
C THR A 459 13.95 -35.06 25.61
N ARG A 460 12.91 -34.98 26.44
CA ARG A 460 12.51 -33.75 27.13
C ARG A 460 13.66 -33.06 27.90
N PRO A 461 14.51 -33.75 28.68
CA PRO A 461 15.63 -33.10 29.37
C PRO A 461 16.64 -32.46 28.40
N HIS A 462 16.89 -33.09 27.25
CA HIS A 462 17.76 -32.59 26.19
C HIS A 462 17.14 -31.39 25.46
N PHE A 463 15.82 -31.44 25.22
CA PHE A 463 15.07 -30.33 24.64
C PHE A 463 15.09 -29.10 25.54
N GLU A 464 14.76 -29.27 26.84
CA GLU A 464 14.82 -28.20 27.84
C GLU A 464 16.24 -27.63 28.02
N THR A 465 17.26 -28.49 27.91
CA THR A 465 18.67 -28.06 27.90
C THR A 465 18.96 -27.16 26.70
N SER A 466 18.46 -27.51 25.52
CA SER A 466 18.64 -26.72 24.29
C SER A 466 17.88 -25.40 24.33
N LEU A 467 16.76 -25.32 25.07
CA LEU A 467 16.06 -24.07 25.39
C LEU A 467 16.84 -23.16 26.35
N THR A 468 17.49 -23.75 27.35
CA THR A 468 18.18 -23.00 28.42
C THR A 468 19.59 -22.56 28.03
N VAL A 469 20.26 -23.35 27.20
CA VAL A 469 21.51 -23.01 26.53
C VAL A 469 21.12 -22.71 25.09
N PRO A 470 20.69 -21.47 24.82
CA PRO A 470 19.83 -21.19 23.68
C PRO A 470 20.57 -21.50 22.38
N VAL A 471 20.21 -22.62 21.76
CA VAL A 471 20.58 -22.92 20.37
C VAL A 471 19.68 -22.07 19.47
N PRO A 472 20.23 -21.35 18.48
CA PRO A 472 19.46 -20.46 17.61
C PRO A 472 18.31 -21.14 16.87
N VAL A 473 18.51 -22.39 16.45
CA VAL A 473 17.53 -23.16 15.69
C VAL A 473 17.33 -24.55 16.32
N ILE A 474 16.07 -24.95 16.49
CA ILE A 474 15.69 -26.29 16.94
C ILE A 474 14.60 -26.82 16.02
N VAL A 475 14.70 -28.09 15.60
CA VAL A 475 13.75 -28.73 14.70
C VAL A 475 13.33 -30.09 15.23
N TRP A 476 12.05 -30.43 15.08
CA TRP A 476 11.49 -31.72 15.49
C TRP A 476 10.23 -32.03 14.67
N SER A 477 9.74 -33.26 14.79
CA SER A 477 8.43 -33.65 14.26
C SER A 477 7.42 -33.76 15.41
N ARG A 478 6.24 -33.15 15.23
CA ARG A 478 5.12 -33.26 16.20
C ARG A 478 4.58 -34.69 16.27
N SER A 479 4.59 -35.38 15.13
CA SER A 479 4.13 -36.77 14.96
C SER A 479 5.26 -37.77 15.20
N GLY A 480 6.22 -37.44 16.06
CA GLY A 480 7.49 -38.13 16.23
C GLY A 480 7.39 -39.62 16.60
N CYS A 481 8.52 -40.21 16.99
CA CYS A 481 8.53 -41.62 17.38
C CYS A 481 7.79 -41.84 18.71
N ASP A 482 6.55 -42.36 18.64
CA ASP A 482 5.70 -42.75 19.78
C ASP A 482 6.04 -44.13 20.37
N ALA A 483 7.14 -44.76 19.93
CA ALA A 483 7.49 -46.09 20.41
C ALA A 483 7.61 -46.11 21.94
N GLY A 484 6.67 -46.82 22.59
CA GLY A 484 6.67 -47.14 24.01
C GLY A 484 7.94 -47.87 24.44
N GLU A 485 7.93 -48.45 25.65
CA GLU A 485 9.11 -48.96 26.37
C GLU A 485 10.07 -49.86 25.56
N THR A 486 9.62 -50.54 24.51
CA THR A 486 10.45 -51.23 23.52
C THR A 486 11.07 -50.24 22.53
N GLY A 487 12.36 -49.92 22.72
CA GLY A 487 13.08 -48.85 22.02
C GLY A 487 13.11 -48.90 20.48
N CYS A 488 13.76 -47.89 19.90
CA CYS A 488 13.90 -47.71 18.45
C CYS A 488 14.83 -48.77 17.84
N ALA A 489 14.28 -49.89 17.38
CA ALA A 489 14.97 -50.83 16.47
C ALA A 489 14.97 -50.29 15.02
N ASP A 490 15.54 -51.07 14.08
CA ASP A 490 15.68 -50.72 12.66
C ASP A 490 14.38 -50.12 12.07
N GLY A 491 14.47 -48.93 11.47
CA GLY A 491 13.32 -48.23 10.87
C GLY A 491 12.61 -47.20 11.74
N CYS A 492 13.27 -46.62 12.75
CA CYS A 492 12.69 -45.57 13.60
C CYS A 492 12.24 -44.33 12.79
N PRO A 493 10.95 -43.92 12.87
CA PRO A 493 10.45 -42.72 12.18
C PRO A 493 11.21 -41.45 12.56
N GLY A 494 11.64 -41.35 13.83
CA GLY A 494 12.44 -40.23 14.31
C GLY A 494 13.86 -40.19 13.74
N ALA A 495 14.46 -41.35 13.46
CA ALA A 495 15.77 -41.40 12.81
C ALA A 495 15.65 -41.01 11.33
N ALA A 496 14.64 -41.55 10.63
CA ALA A 496 14.34 -41.20 9.23
C ALA A 496 14.02 -39.70 9.07
N PHE A 497 13.28 -39.12 10.02
CA PHE A 497 13.05 -37.67 10.09
C PHE A 497 14.37 -36.89 10.19
N LEU A 498 15.25 -37.29 11.12
CA LEU A 498 16.55 -36.63 11.28
C LEU A 498 17.44 -36.75 10.02
N ASP A 499 17.40 -37.88 9.32
CA ASP A 499 18.12 -38.07 8.05
C ASP A 499 17.59 -37.14 6.95
N ALA A 500 16.27 -37.00 6.86
CA ALA A 500 15.63 -36.10 5.91
C ALA A 500 15.95 -34.63 6.24
N VAL A 501 15.84 -34.22 7.51
CA VAL A 501 16.21 -32.87 7.96
C VAL A 501 17.66 -32.56 7.62
N ASP A 502 18.59 -33.45 7.95
CA ASP A 502 20.01 -33.26 7.67
C ASP A 502 20.27 -33.05 6.17
N THR A 503 19.65 -33.89 5.33
CA THR A 503 19.76 -33.82 3.87
C THR A 503 19.26 -32.47 3.33
N HIS A 504 18.14 -31.97 3.82
CA HIS A 504 17.50 -30.77 3.27
C HIS A 504 17.96 -29.45 3.89
N VAL A 505 18.47 -29.45 5.12
CA VAL A 505 18.80 -28.24 5.90
C VAL A 505 20.30 -27.99 5.96
N SER A 506 21.15 -29.02 6.03
CA SER A 506 22.61 -28.84 6.13
C SER A 506 23.26 -28.07 4.97
N PRO A 507 22.75 -28.12 3.72
CA PRO A 507 23.24 -27.26 2.63
C PRO A 507 22.87 -25.77 2.73
N VAL A 508 21.95 -25.39 3.62
CA VAL A 508 21.38 -24.04 3.71
C VAL A 508 22.04 -23.28 4.87
N PRO A 509 22.32 -21.96 4.73
CA PRO A 509 22.77 -21.16 5.85
C PRO A 509 21.68 -21.05 6.94
N PRO A 510 22.02 -20.92 8.23
CA PRO A 510 21.04 -20.91 9.32
C PRO A 510 19.92 -19.86 9.19
N ALA A 511 20.24 -18.70 8.60
CA ALA A 511 19.27 -17.63 8.35
C ALA A 511 18.26 -17.97 7.23
N GLY A 512 18.60 -18.89 6.34
CA GLY A 512 17.74 -19.35 5.24
C GLY A 512 16.83 -20.52 5.59
N ILE A 513 16.97 -21.10 6.80
CA ILE A 513 16.19 -22.27 7.22
C ILE A 513 14.68 -22.03 7.20
N PRO A 514 14.12 -20.88 7.66
CA PRO A 514 12.68 -20.64 7.60
C PRO A 514 12.11 -20.78 6.19
N ARG A 515 12.78 -20.20 5.17
CA ARG A 515 12.38 -20.34 3.76
C ARG A 515 12.54 -21.77 3.25
N ARG A 516 13.59 -22.48 3.67
CA ARG A 516 13.75 -23.89 3.31
C ARG A 516 12.62 -24.75 3.87
N VAL A 517 12.19 -24.48 5.10
CA VAL A 517 11.07 -25.17 5.74
C VAL A 517 9.73 -24.84 5.08
N LEU A 518 9.50 -23.59 4.67
CA LEU A 518 8.35 -23.21 3.85
C LEU A 518 8.25 -24.10 2.59
N ALA A 519 9.32 -24.18 1.79
CA ALA A 519 9.35 -25.02 0.59
C ALA A 519 9.12 -26.52 0.88
N LEU A 520 9.56 -27.01 2.05
CA LEU A 520 9.31 -28.39 2.47
C LEU A 520 7.85 -28.62 2.88
N ARG A 521 7.19 -27.62 3.48
CA ARG A 521 5.77 -27.67 3.85
C ARG A 521 4.88 -27.60 2.61
N GLU A 522 5.21 -26.74 1.66
CA GLU A 522 4.54 -26.69 0.34
C GLU A 522 4.58 -28.05 -0.36
N ALA A 523 5.75 -28.69 -0.42
CA ALA A 523 5.88 -30.03 -0.97
C ALA A 523 5.07 -31.08 -0.18
N ALA A 524 5.04 -30.96 1.15
CA ALA A 524 4.31 -31.88 2.02
C ALA A 524 2.77 -31.74 1.93
N ASP A 525 2.30 -30.57 1.50
CA ASP A 525 0.87 -30.31 1.29
C ASP A 525 0.36 -30.97 0.01
N ALA A 526 1.21 -31.04 -1.02
CA ALA A 526 0.92 -31.72 -2.28
C ALA A 526 1.07 -33.26 -2.23
N GLU A 527 1.73 -33.81 -1.20
CA GLU A 527 2.07 -35.24 -1.09
C GLU A 527 1.56 -35.88 0.21
N ASP A 528 0.72 -36.91 0.09
CA ASP A 528 0.25 -37.69 1.23
C ASP A 528 1.40 -38.45 1.91
N GLY A 529 1.49 -38.34 3.23
CA GLY A 529 2.49 -39.05 4.03
C GLY A 529 3.90 -38.47 3.98
N HIS A 530 4.08 -37.25 3.44
CA HIS A 530 5.37 -36.59 3.40
C HIS A 530 5.93 -36.31 4.81
N TRP A 531 7.22 -36.60 5.03
CA TRP A 531 7.89 -36.54 6.34
C TRP A 531 7.88 -35.14 6.99
N ALA A 532 7.82 -34.09 6.17
CA ALA A 532 7.83 -32.70 6.64
C ALA A 532 6.45 -32.16 7.05
N ARG A 533 5.37 -32.95 6.90
CA ARG A 533 3.99 -32.53 7.19
C ARG A 533 3.81 -32.03 8.63
N ASP A 534 4.54 -32.65 9.57
CA ASP A 534 4.50 -32.30 10.98
C ASP A 534 5.82 -31.71 11.51
N LEU A 535 6.61 -31.13 10.61
CA LEU A 535 7.85 -30.45 10.94
C LEU A 535 7.56 -29.14 11.68
N GLN A 536 8.08 -29.05 12.89
CA GLN A 536 8.05 -27.86 13.72
C GLN A 536 9.44 -27.25 13.81
N LEU A 537 9.50 -25.92 13.64
CA LEU A 537 10.74 -25.15 13.59
C LEU A 537 10.71 -24.06 14.67
N LEU A 538 11.56 -24.21 15.68
CA LEU A 538 11.94 -23.11 16.55
C LEU A 538 13.13 -22.38 15.93
N TRP A 539 12.96 -21.10 15.64
CA TRP A 539 13.98 -20.26 15.06
C TRP A 539 13.95 -18.91 15.75
N ASP A 540 15.05 -18.54 16.41
CA ASP A 540 15.10 -17.39 17.29
C ASP A 540 16.30 -16.50 16.94
N ASP A 541 16.08 -15.55 16.01
CA ASP A 541 17.02 -14.47 15.71
C ASP A 541 16.55 -13.15 16.33
N PRO A 542 17.16 -12.72 17.45
CA PRO A 542 16.86 -11.44 18.08
C PRO A 542 17.01 -10.23 17.17
N ARG A 543 17.77 -10.33 16.07
CA ARG A 543 18.01 -9.22 15.14
C ARG A 543 16.79 -8.92 14.29
N ARG A 544 15.91 -9.91 14.06
CA ARG A 544 14.62 -9.73 13.35
C ARG A 544 13.57 -9.00 14.18
N PHE A 545 13.74 -8.97 15.51
CA PHE A 545 12.77 -8.42 16.46
C PHE A 545 13.38 -7.34 17.36
N THR A 546 14.20 -6.45 16.81
CA THR A 546 14.76 -5.32 17.56
C THR A 546 13.74 -4.19 17.68
N ASP A 547 13.66 -3.58 18.85
CA ASP A 547 12.92 -2.35 19.08
C ASP A 547 13.93 -1.24 19.43
N GLN A 548 14.26 -0.39 18.46
CA GLN A 548 15.20 0.72 18.67
C GLN A 548 14.62 1.82 19.56
N HIS A 549 13.29 1.87 19.75
CA HIS A 549 12.60 2.94 20.48
C HIS A 549 12.32 2.62 21.95
N ALA A 550 12.43 1.36 22.37
CA ALA A 550 12.33 0.98 23.79
C ALA A 550 13.41 1.63 24.68
N THR A 551 14.54 2.06 24.11
CA THR A 551 15.60 2.80 24.83
C THR A 551 15.25 4.27 25.12
N ALA A 552 14.26 4.86 24.43
CA ALA A 552 13.90 6.27 24.61
C ALA A 552 12.75 6.48 25.62
N VAL A 553 11.87 5.49 25.81
CA VAL A 553 10.64 5.65 26.62
C VAL A 553 10.91 5.56 28.14
N HIS A 554 12.03 5.00 28.57
CA HIS A 554 12.39 4.94 29.99
C HIS A 554 13.06 6.20 30.56
N ALA A 555 13.19 7.29 29.78
CA ALA A 555 13.79 8.54 30.25
C ALA A 555 12.78 9.59 30.74
N GLN A 556 11.47 9.38 30.62
CA GLN A 556 10.47 10.35 31.08
C GLN A 556 9.26 9.68 31.72
N VAL A 557 9.42 9.28 32.98
CA VAL A 557 8.32 9.30 33.94
C VAL A 557 8.84 9.98 35.22
N PRO A 558 8.54 11.27 35.44
CA PRO A 558 8.61 11.83 36.77
C PRO A 558 7.45 11.24 37.58
N VAL A 559 7.79 10.58 38.67
CA VAL A 559 6.85 10.21 39.74
C VAL A 559 6.14 11.48 40.24
N ALA A 560 4.82 11.41 40.33
CA ALA A 560 4.01 12.19 41.26
C ALA A 560 3.18 11.23 42.11
#